data_AF-A0A2G2F2Z5-F1
#
_entry.id   AF-A0A2G2F2Z5-F1
#
_cell.length_a   1.000
_cell.length_b   1.000
_cell.length_c   1.000
_cell.angle_alpha   90.00
_cell.angle_beta   90.00
_cell.angle_gamma   90.00
#
_symmetry.space_group_name_H-M   'P 1'
#
loop_
_entity.id
_entity.type
_entity.pdbx_description
1 polymer ?
#
loop_
_entity_poly.entity_id
_entity_poly.type
_entity_poly.pdbx_seq_one_letter_code
_entity_poly.pdbx_strand_id
1 'polypeptide(L)'
;MIKTLLSTTLFIFSALSISAQCTITLDPMTVRVTQDSTIATDIGAGQHYLLCPGVTLTYEGSQSVEVVYYLEDGAKVISQRSHVAKLYMKRFSSIDANYSESGNWAITNDVWHDPSAIFEDHIEGSNFNECTEVVFNYGNIGSCGPASLDKIDQTDLLKIHPNPASDYVEVETGYEFHKTISILNVLGKEVKSMESNKATTKIAISDLKSGTYFVKISDQSGNQLTRKLVVRN
;
A
#
# COMPACT_ATOMS: atom_id res chain seq x y z
N MET A 1 -6.77 -47.19 58.47
CA MET A 1 -6.58 -46.92 57.03
C MET A 1 -7.13 -45.54 56.72
N ILE A 2 -6.26 -44.54 56.66
CA ILE A 2 -6.61 -43.16 56.32
C ILE A 2 -6.31 -42.99 54.83
N LYS A 3 -7.34 -42.76 54.00
CA LYS A 3 -7.18 -42.39 52.58
C LYS A 3 -7.20 -40.88 52.48
N THR A 4 -6.02 -40.30 52.27
CA THR A 4 -5.83 -38.88 51.96
C THR A 4 -6.25 -38.64 50.51
N LEU A 5 -7.31 -37.87 50.28
CA LEU A 5 -7.68 -37.36 48.96
C LEU A 5 -6.77 -36.16 48.63
N LEU A 6 -5.87 -36.32 47.66
CA LEU A 6 -5.11 -35.21 47.08
C LEU A 6 -5.97 -34.57 45.98
N SER A 7 -6.44 -33.35 46.22
CA SER A 7 -7.08 -32.50 45.20
C SER A 7 -5.98 -31.83 44.38
N THR A 8 -5.77 -32.27 43.15
CA THR A 8 -4.95 -31.56 42.17
C THR A 8 -5.87 -30.75 41.26
N THR A 9 -6.05 -29.48 41.59
CA THR A 9 -6.59 -28.47 40.67
C THR A 9 -5.57 -28.23 39.56
N LEU A 10 -5.87 -28.73 38.38
CA LEU A 10 -5.13 -28.51 37.15
C LEU A 10 -5.45 -27.10 36.64
N PHE A 11 -4.59 -26.12 36.91
CA PHE A 11 -4.67 -24.81 36.29
C PHE A 11 -4.23 -24.93 34.82
N ILE A 12 -5.20 -25.01 33.92
CA ILE A 12 -4.97 -24.85 32.49
C ILE A 12 -4.69 -23.35 32.29
N PHE A 13 -3.40 -22.98 32.27
CA PHE A 13 -2.97 -21.72 31.67
C PHE A 13 -3.14 -21.88 30.16
N SER A 14 -4.32 -21.52 29.63
CA SER A 14 -4.42 -21.18 28.22
C SER A 14 -3.58 -19.93 28.02
N ALA A 15 -2.41 -20.08 27.40
CA ALA A 15 -1.68 -18.96 26.87
C ALA A 15 -2.61 -18.28 25.85
N LEU A 16 -3.24 -17.16 26.24
CA LEU A 16 -3.76 -16.22 25.27
C LEU A 16 -2.54 -15.69 24.53
N SER A 17 -2.25 -16.27 23.37
CA SER A 17 -1.48 -15.60 22.33
C SER A 17 -2.28 -14.37 21.96
N ILE A 18 -1.95 -13.24 22.56
CA ILE A 18 -2.47 -11.93 22.14
C ILE A 18 -1.96 -11.75 20.72
N SER A 19 -2.83 -11.89 19.71
CA SER A 19 -2.44 -11.61 18.33
C SER A 19 -1.97 -10.17 18.26
N ALA A 20 -0.78 -9.94 17.71
CA ALA A 20 -0.24 -8.60 17.59
C ALA A 20 -1.01 -7.82 16.52
N GLN A 21 -0.92 -6.50 16.59
CA GLN A 21 -1.35 -5.63 15.51
C GLN A 21 -0.48 -5.91 14.27
N CYS A 22 -1.12 -6.01 13.10
CA CYS A 22 -0.46 -6.19 11.83
C CYS A 22 -0.37 -4.85 11.11
N THR A 23 0.83 -4.26 11.07
CA THR A 23 1.08 -3.02 10.32
C THR A 23 1.63 -3.36 8.94
N ILE A 24 0.88 -3.00 7.90
CA ILE A 24 1.17 -3.33 6.50
C ILE A 24 1.48 -2.05 5.74
N THR A 25 2.66 -1.97 5.14
CA THR A 25 3.02 -0.89 4.21
C THR A 25 2.56 -1.28 2.82
N LEU A 26 1.76 -0.42 2.18
CA LEU A 26 1.27 -0.68 0.83
C LEU A 26 2.38 -0.49 -0.19
N ASP A 27 2.34 -1.30 -1.25
CA ASP A 27 3.27 -1.17 -2.37
C ASP A 27 3.03 0.14 -3.13
N PRO A 28 4.06 0.94 -3.48
CA PRO A 28 3.88 2.21 -4.18
C PRO A 28 3.10 2.12 -5.50
N MET A 29 3.05 0.95 -6.15
CA MET A 29 2.29 0.68 -7.37
C MET A 29 0.83 0.26 -7.12
N THR A 30 0.35 0.35 -5.87
CA THR A 30 -1.02 -0.02 -5.51
C THR A 30 -2.05 0.82 -6.27
N VAL A 31 -2.94 0.13 -6.97
CA VAL A 31 -4.09 0.73 -7.64
C VAL A 31 -5.21 0.92 -6.62
N ARG A 32 -5.65 2.16 -6.43
CA ARG A 32 -6.75 2.50 -5.52
C ARG A 32 -8.10 2.34 -6.22
N VAL A 33 -8.97 1.52 -5.64
CA VAL A 33 -10.33 1.23 -6.11
C VAL A 33 -11.32 1.98 -5.22
N THR A 34 -11.93 3.03 -5.76
CA THR A 34 -12.79 3.98 -5.01
C THR A 34 -14.28 3.78 -5.25
N GLN A 35 -14.63 2.89 -6.17
CA GLN A 35 -16.01 2.55 -6.54
C GLN A 35 -16.04 1.09 -7.02
N ASP A 36 -17.22 0.49 -6.99
CA ASP A 36 -17.40 -0.89 -7.45
C ASP A 36 -16.85 -1.07 -8.86
N SER A 37 -16.05 -2.12 -9.03
CA SER A 37 -15.27 -2.34 -10.25
C SER A 37 -15.14 -3.82 -10.56
N THR A 38 -15.03 -4.13 -11.86
CA THR A 38 -14.71 -5.48 -12.35
C THR A 38 -13.37 -5.44 -13.09
N ILE A 39 -12.48 -6.37 -12.77
CA ILE A 39 -11.18 -6.53 -13.41
C ILE A 39 -11.17 -7.87 -14.16
N ALA A 40 -11.19 -7.79 -15.49
CA ALA A 40 -11.28 -8.94 -16.39
C ALA A 40 -9.98 -9.16 -17.22
N THR A 41 -8.91 -8.45 -16.90
CA THR A 41 -7.70 -8.38 -17.73
C THR A 41 -6.52 -9.11 -17.09
N ASP A 42 -5.78 -9.86 -17.90
CA ASP A 42 -4.44 -10.39 -17.60
C ASP A 42 -3.42 -9.24 -17.63
N ILE A 43 -3.55 -8.29 -16.70
CA ILE A 43 -2.62 -7.17 -16.56
C ILE A 43 -1.44 -7.63 -15.70
N GLY A 44 -0.25 -7.67 -16.31
CA GLY A 44 1.11 -7.64 -15.76
C GLY A 44 1.36 -8.12 -14.32
N ALA A 45 2.32 -9.03 -14.16
CA ALA A 45 2.80 -9.59 -12.90
C ALA A 45 2.85 -8.62 -11.70
N GLY A 46 2.29 -9.03 -10.55
CA GLY A 46 2.48 -8.37 -9.24
C GLY A 46 1.61 -7.15 -8.99
N GLN A 47 0.29 -7.23 -9.28
CA GLN A 47 -0.63 -6.11 -9.03
C GLN A 47 -1.07 -6.03 -7.57
N HIS A 48 -1.16 -4.79 -7.08
CA HIS A 48 -1.62 -4.46 -5.75
C HIS A 48 -2.89 -3.61 -5.84
N TYR A 49 -3.93 -3.95 -5.08
CA TYR A 49 -5.20 -3.21 -5.07
C TYR A 49 -5.55 -2.76 -3.65
N LEU A 50 -5.79 -1.47 -3.47
CA LEU A 50 -6.40 -0.91 -2.26
C LEU A 50 -7.87 -0.66 -2.52
N LEU A 51 -8.74 -1.40 -1.87
CA LEU A 51 -10.18 -1.20 -1.96
C LEU A 51 -10.63 -0.28 -0.83
N CYS A 52 -11.31 0.80 -1.19
CA CYS A 52 -11.83 1.76 -0.22
C CYS A 52 -13.04 1.21 0.57
N PRO A 53 -13.41 1.86 1.71
CA PRO A 53 -14.46 1.33 2.57
C PRO A 53 -15.77 1.07 1.82
N GLY A 54 -16.31 -0.13 1.97
CA GLY A 54 -17.57 -0.56 1.34
C GLY A 54 -17.51 -0.81 -0.17
N VAL A 55 -16.34 -0.69 -0.81
CA VAL A 55 -16.18 -0.93 -2.26
C VAL A 55 -16.08 -2.42 -2.55
N THR A 56 -16.74 -2.86 -3.61
CA THR A 56 -16.66 -4.23 -4.12
C THR A 56 -15.80 -4.32 -5.37
N LEU A 57 -14.79 -5.19 -5.36
CA LEU A 57 -13.98 -5.53 -6.54
C LEU A 57 -14.30 -6.96 -7.00
N THR A 58 -14.71 -7.10 -8.26
CA THR A 58 -14.94 -8.41 -8.88
C THR A 58 -13.78 -8.76 -9.79
N TYR A 59 -13.13 -9.90 -9.55
CA TYR A 59 -12.05 -10.44 -10.37
C TYR A 59 -12.59 -11.53 -11.32
N GLU A 60 -12.40 -11.32 -12.62
CA GLU A 60 -12.85 -12.23 -13.69
C GLU A 60 -11.68 -12.65 -14.63
N GLY A 61 -10.44 -12.28 -14.30
CA GLY A 61 -9.24 -12.56 -15.10
C GLY A 61 -8.71 -14.00 -14.97
N SER A 62 -7.69 -14.36 -15.75
CA SER A 62 -7.10 -15.70 -15.77
C SER A 62 -5.58 -15.64 -15.52
N GLN A 63 -5.18 -14.97 -14.44
CA GLN A 63 -3.76 -14.75 -14.14
C GLN A 63 -3.11 -15.90 -13.36
N SER A 64 -1.89 -16.26 -13.76
CA SER A 64 -1.04 -17.18 -13.00
C SER A 64 -0.13 -16.48 -11.98
N VAL A 65 -0.24 -15.15 -11.83
CA VAL A 65 0.64 -14.35 -10.95
C VAL A 65 -0.13 -13.91 -9.70
N GLU A 66 0.58 -13.80 -8.57
CA GLU A 66 0.04 -13.31 -7.31
C GLU A 66 -0.53 -11.90 -7.43
N VAL A 67 -1.75 -11.72 -6.92
CA VAL A 67 -2.42 -10.43 -6.75
C VAL A 67 -2.52 -10.11 -5.26
N VAL A 68 -2.21 -8.87 -4.87
CA VAL A 68 -2.28 -8.43 -3.47
C VAL A 68 -3.49 -7.52 -3.28
N TYR A 69 -4.34 -7.83 -2.32
CA TYR A 69 -5.52 -7.03 -1.97
C TYR A 69 -5.37 -6.45 -0.56
N TYR A 70 -5.46 -5.13 -0.46
CA TYR A 70 -5.59 -4.38 0.78
C TYR A 70 -7.05 -3.93 0.91
N LEU A 71 -7.78 -4.54 1.84
CA LEU A 71 -9.20 -4.28 2.03
C LEU A 71 -9.41 -3.34 3.21
N GLU A 72 -9.93 -2.14 2.94
CA GLU A 72 -10.44 -1.26 3.98
C GLU A 72 -11.68 -1.85 4.67
N ASP A 73 -12.10 -1.21 5.76
CA ASP A 73 -13.28 -1.62 6.51
C ASP A 73 -14.51 -1.81 5.58
N GLY A 74 -15.11 -3.00 5.61
CA GLY A 74 -16.28 -3.33 4.80
C GLY A 74 -16.04 -3.49 3.29
N ALA A 75 -14.81 -3.39 2.80
CA ALA A 75 -14.51 -3.64 1.39
C ALA A 75 -14.68 -5.14 1.05
N LYS A 76 -15.07 -5.44 -0.19
CA LYS A 76 -15.36 -6.81 -0.64
C LYS A 76 -14.57 -7.18 -1.89
N VAL A 77 -14.02 -8.39 -1.93
CA VAL A 77 -13.50 -9.00 -3.16
C VAL A 77 -14.40 -10.17 -3.54
N ILE A 78 -14.73 -10.29 -4.82
CA ILE A 78 -15.41 -11.45 -5.41
C ILE A 78 -14.48 -12.03 -6.47
N SER A 79 -14.07 -13.28 -6.33
CA SER A 79 -13.24 -13.98 -7.31
C SER A 79 -14.07 -14.97 -8.12
N GLN A 80 -14.32 -14.65 -9.39
CA GLN A 80 -15.02 -15.55 -10.32
C GLN A 80 -14.08 -16.46 -11.11
N ARG A 81 -12.77 -16.41 -10.83
CA ARG A 81 -11.71 -17.21 -11.45
C ARG A 81 -10.64 -17.60 -10.43
N SER A 82 -9.88 -18.68 -10.67
CA SER A 82 -8.79 -19.11 -9.79
C SER A 82 -7.56 -18.26 -10.09
N HIS A 83 -6.98 -17.64 -9.05
CA HIS A 83 -5.72 -16.93 -9.14
C HIS A 83 -5.06 -16.89 -7.76
N VAL A 84 -3.74 -16.80 -7.73
CA VAL A 84 -3.02 -16.68 -6.46
C VAL A 84 -3.28 -15.28 -5.88
N ALA A 85 -3.80 -15.20 -4.65
CA ALA A 85 -3.97 -13.93 -3.95
C ALA A 85 -3.22 -13.85 -2.63
N LYS A 86 -2.91 -12.62 -2.21
CA LYS A 86 -2.50 -12.27 -0.87
C LYS A 86 -3.49 -11.26 -0.30
N LEU A 87 -4.04 -11.53 0.87
CA LEU A 87 -5.12 -10.73 1.45
C LEU A 87 -4.67 -10.04 2.74
N TYR A 88 -4.94 -8.74 2.82
CA TYR A 88 -4.87 -7.95 4.04
C TYR A 88 -6.24 -7.35 4.31
N MET A 89 -6.90 -7.82 5.36
CA MET A 89 -8.34 -7.63 5.58
C MET A 89 -8.61 -6.85 6.86
N LYS A 90 -9.14 -5.65 6.75
CA LYS A 90 -9.65 -4.89 7.91
C LYS A 90 -11.05 -5.35 8.31
N ARG A 91 -11.67 -4.65 9.26
CA ARG A 91 -12.91 -5.05 9.91
C ARG A 91 -14.05 -5.16 8.91
N PHE A 92 -14.85 -6.21 9.02
CA PHE A 92 -16.01 -6.46 8.16
C PHE A 92 -15.71 -6.53 6.66
N SER A 93 -14.43 -6.49 6.25
CA SER A 93 -14.08 -6.73 4.86
C SER A 93 -14.34 -8.19 4.53
N SER A 94 -14.71 -8.47 3.29
CA SER A 94 -15.08 -9.83 2.88
C SER A 94 -14.43 -10.29 1.59
N ILE A 95 -14.31 -11.60 1.48
CA ILE A 95 -13.86 -12.30 0.28
C ILE A 95 -14.88 -13.41 -0.05
N ASP A 96 -15.39 -13.39 -1.28
CA ASP A 96 -16.13 -14.45 -1.94
C ASP A 96 -15.22 -15.08 -2.99
N ALA A 97 -14.94 -16.36 -2.85
CA ALA A 97 -13.87 -17.08 -3.53
C ALA A 97 -14.37 -18.43 -4.08
N ASN A 98 -15.63 -18.51 -4.50
CA ASN A 98 -16.28 -19.77 -4.89
C ASN A 98 -15.82 -20.45 -6.20
N TYR A 99 -14.77 -19.97 -6.87
CA TYR A 99 -14.36 -20.53 -8.16
C TYR A 99 -13.26 -21.60 -8.02
N SER A 100 -13.60 -22.85 -8.36
CA SER A 100 -12.64 -23.96 -8.44
C SER A 100 -12.48 -24.47 -9.88
N GLU A 101 -11.25 -24.59 -10.38
CA GLU A 101 -10.94 -25.32 -11.60
C GLU A 101 -10.22 -26.65 -11.26
N SER A 102 -10.77 -27.77 -11.73
CA SER A 102 -10.16 -29.10 -11.61
C SER A 102 -9.74 -29.53 -10.18
N GLY A 103 -10.40 -29.00 -9.14
CA GLY A 103 -10.13 -29.34 -7.74
C GLY A 103 -8.87 -28.72 -7.14
N ASN A 104 -8.28 -27.69 -7.76
CA ASN A 104 -7.20 -26.91 -7.18
C ASN A 104 -7.71 -25.51 -6.78
N TRP A 105 -7.66 -25.19 -5.48
CA TRP A 105 -8.13 -23.94 -4.89
C TRP A 105 -7.00 -22.95 -4.66
N ALA A 106 -6.16 -22.70 -5.67
CA ALA A 106 -5.19 -21.62 -5.57
C ALA A 106 -5.95 -20.29 -5.72
N ILE A 107 -6.55 -19.85 -4.61
CA ILE A 107 -7.29 -18.59 -4.52
C ILE A 107 -6.59 -17.63 -3.56
N THR A 108 -5.89 -18.13 -2.54
CA THR A 108 -5.08 -17.28 -1.65
C THR A 108 -3.91 -18.07 -1.05
N ASN A 109 -2.73 -17.45 -0.97
CA ASN A 109 -1.54 -18.02 -0.32
C ASN A 109 -1.43 -17.59 1.14
N ASP A 110 -1.57 -16.29 1.40
CA ASP A 110 -1.46 -15.73 2.75
C ASP A 110 -2.61 -14.74 3.00
N VAL A 111 -3.21 -14.86 4.18
CA VAL A 111 -4.27 -14.00 4.69
C VAL A 111 -3.81 -13.38 6.01
N TRP A 112 -3.83 -12.05 6.10
CA TRP A 112 -3.77 -11.32 7.36
C TRP A 112 -5.08 -10.62 7.57
N HIS A 113 -5.76 -10.91 8.68
CA HIS A 113 -7.13 -10.45 8.85
C HIS A 113 -7.42 -9.98 10.26
N ASP A 114 -8.29 -8.97 10.35
CA ASP A 114 -8.99 -8.62 11.56
C ASP A 114 -9.95 -9.77 11.99
N PRO A 115 -10.25 -9.95 13.29
CA PRO A 115 -11.12 -11.03 13.75
C PRO A 115 -12.58 -10.90 13.24
N SER A 116 -12.96 -9.72 12.76
CA SER A 116 -14.27 -9.43 12.17
C SER A 116 -14.30 -9.49 10.63
N ALA A 117 -13.19 -9.87 9.98
CA ALA A 117 -13.18 -10.14 8.55
C ALA A 117 -14.06 -11.35 8.22
N ILE A 118 -14.69 -11.32 7.05
CA ILE A 118 -15.70 -12.30 6.64
C ILE A 118 -15.16 -13.11 5.46
N PHE A 119 -15.05 -14.41 5.66
CA PHE A 119 -14.79 -15.36 4.58
C PHE A 119 -16.14 -15.95 4.17
N GLU A 120 -16.68 -15.51 3.03
CA GLU A 120 -18.01 -15.95 2.58
C GLU A 120 -17.99 -17.44 2.20
N ASP A 121 -16.82 -17.95 1.82
CA ASP A 121 -16.62 -19.32 1.39
C ASP A 121 -15.43 -20.00 2.07
N HIS A 122 -15.31 -21.31 1.83
CA HIS A 122 -14.18 -22.09 2.31
C HIS A 122 -12.92 -21.81 1.48
N ILE A 123 -11.90 -21.26 2.13
CA ILE A 123 -10.58 -21.04 1.56
C ILE A 123 -9.63 -22.09 2.15
N GLU A 124 -9.12 -22.99 1.31
CA GLU A 124 -8.17 -24.05 1.70
C GLU A 124 -6.74 -23.71 1.31
N GLY A 125 -5.76 -24.22 2.07
CA GLY A 125 -4.35 -24.15 1.72
C GLY A 125 -3.67 -22.79 1.95
N SER A 126 -4.36 -21.83 2.55
CA SER A 126 -3.80 -20.51 2.90
C SER A 126 -3.26 -20.46 4.34
N ASN A 127 -2.24 -19.63 4.56
CA ASN A 127 -1.83 -19.26 5.91
C ASN A 127 -2.74 -18.16 6.45
N PHE A 128 -3.54 -18.48 7.49
CA PHE A 128 -4.40 -17.51 8.17
C PHE A 128 -3.69 -16.90 9.37
N ASN A 129 -3.41 -15.60 9.27
CA ASN A 129 -2.78 -14.81 10.31
C ASN A 129 -3.82 -13.83 10.88
N GLU A 130 -4.49 -14.23 11.95
CA GLU A 130 -5.38 -13.33 12.67
C GLU A 130 -4.57 -12.25 13.41
N CYS A 131 -4.97 -11.00 13.23
CA CYS A 131 -4.37 -9.80 13.80
C CYS A 131 -5.37 -9.17 14.77
N THR A 132 -4.93 -8.55 15.87
CA THR A 132 -5.85 -7.76 16.73
C THR A 132 -6.42 -6.55 16.00
N GLU A 133 -5.64 -6.00 15.08
CA GLU A 133 -6.03 -4.95 14.14
C GLU A 133 -5.10 -5.04 12.92
N VAL A 134 -5.65 -4.81 11.72
CA VAL A 134 -4.87 -4.62 10.50
C VAL A 134 -4.78 -3.13 10.20
N VAL A 135 -3.56 -2.58 10.21
CA VAL A 135 -3.31 -1.15 9.96
C VAL A 135 -2.52 -0.97 8.67
N PHE A 136 -3.02 -0.10 7.81
CA PHE A 136 -2.38 0.23 6.53
C PHE A 136 -1.56 1.51 6.64
N ASN A 137 -0.31 1.42 6.21
CA ASN A 137 0.52 2.58 5.92
C ASN A 137 0.47 2.84 4.40
N TYR A 138 -0.31 3.85 4.00
CA TYR A 138 -0.64 4.13 2.60
C TYR A 138 0.51 4.71 1.77
N GLY A 139 1.58 5.19 2.41
CA GLY A 139 2.64 5.92 1.71
C GLY A 139 2.09 7.02 0.79
N ASN A 140 2.27 6.84 -0.52
CA ASN A 140 1.95 7.84 -1.56
C ASN A 140 0.62 7.58 -2.29
N ILE A 141 -0.06 6.48 -2.00
CA ILE A 141 -1.22 5.99 -2.75
C ILE A 141 -2.48 6.83 -2.48
N GLY A 142 -2.45 7.66 -1.41
CA GLY A 142 -3.62 8.38 -0.91
C GLY A 142 -4.52 7.46 -0.11
N SER A 143 -5.12 7.95 0.99
CA SER A 143 -6.05 7.15 1.76
C SER A 143 -7.41 7.10 1.04
N CYS A 144 -8.24 6.16 1.50
CA CYS A 144 -9.61 6.01 1.07
C CYS A 144 -10.61 6.87 1.88
N GLY A 145 -10.11 7.81 2.70
CA GLY A 145 -10.93 8.72 3.48
C GLY A 145 -11.55 9.84 2.63
N PRO A 146 -12.59 10.55 3.15
CA PRO A 146 -13.06 11.77 2.51
C PRO A 146 -11.90 12.75 2.39
N ALA A 147 -11.77 13.40 1.23
CA ALA A 147 -10.69 14.31 0.85
C ALA A 147 -10.47 15.54 1.79
N SER A 148 -11.15 15.57 2.93
CA SER A 148 -11.03 16.59 3.98
C SER A 148 -10.16 16.16 5.17
N LEU A 149 -9.73 14.90 5.26
CA LEU A 149 -8.80 14.45 6.32
C LEU A 149 -7.44 13.97 5.80
N ASP A 150 -7.29 13.79 4.48
CA ASP A 150 -6.00 13.57 3.85
C ASP A 150 -5.28 14.91 3.57
N LYS A 151 -4.88 15.58 4.65
CA LYS A 151 -3.49 16.00 4.67
C LYS A 151 -2.67 14.78 5.08
N ILE A 152 -2.58 13.79 4.18
CA ILE A 152 -1.27 13.18 3.99
C ILE A 152 -0.47 14.35 3.48
N ASP A 153 0.27 14.94 4.41
CA ASP A 153 1.13 16.06 4.17
C ASP A 153 2.11 15.52 3.12
N GLN A 154 1.83 15.79 1.83
CA GLN A 154 2.66 15.30 0.72
C GLN A 154 4.15 15.69 0.98
N THR A 155 4.35 16.69 1.84
CA THR A 155 5.60 17.11 2.49
C THR A 155 6.50 15.97 2.99
N ASP A 156 5.99 14.81 3.40
CA ASP A 156 6.85 13.71 3.88
C ASP A 156 7.48 12.86 2.75
N LEU A 157 6.91 12.91 1.55
CA LEU A 157 7.26 12.03 0.43
C LEU A 157 8.30 12.64 -0.50
N LEU A 158 8.36 13.97 -0.52
CA LEU A 158 9.30 14.75 -1.30
C LEU A 158 9.95 15.80 -0.41
N LYS A 159 11.11 15.46 0.13
CA LYS A 159 11.92 16.37 0.94
C LYS A 159 12.96 17.03 0.07
N ILE A 160 13.10 18.34 0.24
CA ILE A 160 14.04 19.17 -0.52
C ILE A 160 14.88 19.92 0.49
N HIS A 161 16.16 19.58 0.57
CA HIS A 161 17.08 20.19 1.52
C HIS A 161 18.49 20.37 0.92
N PRO A 162 19.25 21.39 1.36
CA PRO A 162 18.75 22.52 2.14
C PRO A 162 17.73 23.32 1.32
N ASN A 163 16.83 24.02 2.01
CA ASN A 163 15.92 24.97 1.38
C ASN A 163 15.66 26.10 2.39
N PRO A 164 16.24 27.30 2.20
CA PRO A 164 16.92 27.77 0.98
C PRO A 164 18.27 27.09 0.67
N ALA A 165 18.63 27.02 -0.61
CA ALA A 165 19.83 26.34 -1.13
C ALA A 165 20.75 27.30 -1.90
N SER A 166 22.06 27.02 -1.95
CA SER A 166 23.06 27.78 -2.74
C SER A 166 23.70 26.90 -3.82
N ASP A 167 24.55 25.95 -3.44
CA ASP A 167 25.39 25.23 -4.40
C ASP A 167 24.70 23.99 -4.98
N TYR A 168 23.92 23.32 -4.14
CA TYR A 168 23.21 22.10 -4.48
C TYR A 168 21.91 22.00 -3.69
N VAL A 169 21.01 21.15 -4.19
CA VAL A 169 19.83 20.69 -3.48
C VAL A 169 19.76 19.18 -3.55
N GLU A 170 19.37 18.55 -2.45
CA GLU A 170 19.08 17.13 -2.36
C GLU A 170 17.56 16.93 -2.38
N VAL A 171 17.15 16.04 -3.28
CA VAL A 171 15.76 15.68 -3.52
C VAL A 171 15.59 14.25 -3.03
N GLU A 172 14.90 14.09 -1.91
CA GLU A 172 14.61 12.79 -1.30
C GLU A 172 13.17 12.38 -1.60
N THR A 173 13.03 11.16 -2.08
CA THR A 173 11.74 10.56 -2.49
C THR A 173 11.35 9.35 -1.63
N GLY A 174 12.14 9.01 -0.61
CA GLY A 174 11.89 7.92 0.33
C GLY A 174 12.17 6.51 -0.18
N TYR A 175 12.17 6.27 -1.50
CA TYR A 175 12.38 4.95 -2.11
C TYR A 175 12.99 5.03 -3.52
N GLU A 176 13.56 3.91 -3.98
CA GLU A 176 14.18 3.81 -5.31
C GLU A 176 13.15 3.47 -6.39
N PHE A 177 13.03 4.32 -7.40
CA PHE A 177 12.13 4.16 -8.55
C PHE A 177 12.52 5.11 -9.68
N HIS A 178 12.22 4.72 -10.92
CA HIS A 178 12.45 5.55 -12.10
C HIS A 178 11.59 6.81 -12.10
N LYS A 179 12.25 7.96 -12.15
CA LYS A 179 11.63 9.29 -12.12
C LYS A 179 12.40 10.30 -12.95
N THR A 180 11.69 11.31 -13.43
CA THR A 180 12.27 12.54 -13.98
C THR A 180 12.15 13.64 -12.94
N ILE A 181 13.26 14.32 -12.65
CA ILE A 181 13.32 15.47 -11.75
C ILE A 181 13.59 16.72 -12.59
N SER A 182 12.61 17.62 -12.63
CA SER A 182 12.68 18.91 -13.33
C SER A 182 12.72 20.08 -12.35
N ILE A 183 13.54 21.08 -12.62
CA ILE A 183 13.49 22.38 -11.95
C ILE A 183 12.85 23.38 -12.90
N LEU A 184 11.80 24.04 -12.44
CA LEU A 184 11.01 25.02 -13.17
C LEU A 184 11.17 26.41 -12.54
N ASN A 185 11.17 27.46 -13.36
CA ASN A 185 11.08 28.83 -12.85
C ASN A 185 9.62 29.21 -12.52
N VAL A 186 9.40 30.42 -12.01
CA VAL A 186 8.04 30.92 -11.65
C VAL A 186 7.05 31.00 -12.82
N LEU A 187 7.54 30.97 -14.06
CA LEU A 187 6.72 30.94 -15.28
C LEU A 187 6.42 29.50 -15.74
N GLY A 188 6.84 28.49 -14.98
CA GLY A 188 6.70 27.08 -15.34
C GLY A 188 7.70 26.60 -16.41
N LYS A 189 8.65 27.44 -16.84
CA LYS A 189 9.67 27.04 -17.80
C LYS A 189 10.70 26.15 -17.12
N GLU A 190 10.96 24.99 -17.72
CA GLU A 190 12.01 24.08 -17.28
C GLU A 190 13.40 24.72 -17.49
N VAL A 191 14.17 24.76 -16.41
CA VAL A 191 15.55 25.25 -16.40
C VAL A 191 16.56 24.12 -16.16
N LYS A 192 16.12 22.98 -15.62
CA LYS A 192 16.94 21.78 -15.46
C LYS A 192 16.06 20.54 -15.50
N SER A 193 16.58 19.43 -16.03
CA SER A 193 15.90 18.13 -16.02
C SER A 193 16.92 17.01 -15.97
N MET A 194 16.58 15.92 -15.27
CA MET A 194 17.37 14.70 -15.21
C MET A 194 16.52 13.51 -14.83
N GLU A 195 16.97 12.32 -15.20
CA GLU A 195 16.39 11.07 -14.73
C GLU A 195 17.17 10.53 -13.53
N SER A 196 16.46 9.87 -12.62
CA SER A 196 17.07 9.20 -11.47
C SER A 196 16.24 7.98 -11.09
N ASN A 197 16.90 6.95 -10.59
CA ASN A 197 16.26 5.82 -9.92
C ASN A 197 16.53 5.80 -8.41
N LYS A 198 17.37 6.70 -7.89
CA LYS A 198 17.83 6.71 -6.49
C LYS A 198 16.81 7.29 -5.53
N ALA A 199 16.79 6.83 -4.29
CA ALA A 199 15.93 7.38 -3.23
C ALA A 199 16.25 8.86 -2.94
N THR A 200 17.54 9.23 -2.99
CA THR A 200 18.04 10.60 -2.84
C THR A 200 18.87 10.99 -4.07
N THR A 201 18.56 12.16 -4.65
CA THR A 201 19.28 12.70 -5.80
C THR A 201 19.83 14.09 -5.48
N LYS A 202 21.14 14.27 -5.63
CA LYS A 202 21.84 15.55 -5.42
C LYS A 202 21.95 16.30 -6.74
N ILE A 203 21.50 17.55 -6.75
CA ILE A 203 21.40 18.38 -7.95
C ILE A 203 22.19 19.66 -7.71
N ALA A 204 23.24 19.90 -8.51
CA ALA A 204 23.93 21.19 -8.51
C ALA A 204 22.99 22.31 -9.00
N ILE A 205 22.97 23.45 -8.33
CA ILE A 205 22.12 24.60 -8.66
C ILE A 205 22.88 25.94 -8.61
N SER A 206 24.21 25.89 -8.52
CA SER A 206 25.08 27.08 -8.50
C SER A 206 24.99 27.91 -9.79
N ASP A 207 24.52 27.32 -10.88
CA ASP A 207 24.25 27.97 -12.16
C ASP A 207 22.92 28.74 -12.19
N LEU A 208 22.03 28.51 -11.22
CA LEU A 208 20.75 29.20 -11.12
C LEU A 208 20.92 30.58 -10.46
N LYS A 209 20.05 31.54 -10.80
CA LYS A 209 20.04 32.85 -10.13
C LYS A 209 19.26 32.76 -8.83
N SER A 210 19.59 33.61 -7.86
CA SER A 210 18.82 33.74 -6.62
C SER A 210 17.35 34.07 -6.92
N GLY A 211 16.42 33.29 -6.36
CA GLY A 211 15.01 33.36 -6.73
C GLY A 211 14.18 32.18 -6.23
N THR A 212 12.91 32.17 -6.64
CA THR A 212 11.98 31.06 -6.35
C THR A 212 11.86 30.14 -7.56
N TYR A 213 11.92 28.85 -7.32
CA TYR A 213 11.82 27.77 -8.28
C TYR A 213 10.84 26.70 -7.79
N PHE A 214 10.50 25.78 -8.67
CA PHE A 214 9.70 24.60 -8.36
C PHE A 214 10.43 23.36 -8.82
N VAL A 215 10.65 22.41 -7.91
CA VAL A 215 11.14 21.07 -8.25
C VAL A 215 9.92 20.20 -8.49
N LYS A 216 9.81 19.68 -9.70
CA LYS A 216 8.77 18.74 -10.14
C LYS A 216 9.38 17.36 -10.32
N ILE A 217 8.74 16.34 -9.76
CA ILE A 217 9.07 14.94 -10.01
C ILE A 217 7.93 14.33 -10.79
N SER A 218 8.25 13.59 -11.85
CA SER A 218 7.31 12.78 -12.61
C SER A 218 7.75 11.32 -12.62
N ASP A 219 6.84 10.38 -12.41
CA ASP A 219 7.08 8.95 -12.60
C ASP A 219 6.58 8.45 -13.97
N GLN A 220 6.82 7.17 -14.26
CA GLN A 220 6.39 6.53 -15.52
C GLN A 220 4.88 6.32 -15.62
N SER A 221 4.17 6.32 -14.49
CA SER A 221 2.72 6.16 -14.39
C SER A 221 1.97 7.49 -14.58
N GLY A 222 2.70 8.59 -14.75
CA GLY A 222 2.14 9.93 -14.96
C GLY A 222 1.86 10.70 -13.68
N ASN A 223 2.20 10.16 -12.50
CA ASN A 223 2.05 10.88 -11.23
C ASN A 223 3.09 12.00 -11.13
N GLN A 224 2.68 13.13 -10.56
CA GLN A 224 3.54 14.30 -10.44
C GLN A 224 3.49 14.91 -9.03
N LEU A 225 4.66 15.25 -8.50
CA LEU A 225 4.81 15.98 -7.24
C LEU A 225 5.61 17.26 -7.49
N THR A 226 5.19 18.36 -6.88
CA THR A 226 5.89 19.65 -7.03
C THR A 226 6.16 20.29 -5.67
N ARG A 227 7.37 20.83 -5.48
CA ARG A 227 7.77 21.55 -4.26
C ARG A 227 8.49 22.85 -4.60
N LYS A 228 8.28 23.85 -3.75
CA LYS A 228 8.96 25.13 -3.83
C LYS A 228 10.43 24.98 -3.39
N LEU A 229 11.33 25.52 -4.19
CA LEU A 229 12.76 25.68 -3.87
C LEU A 229 13.10 27.17 -3.84
N VAL A 230 13.80 27.61 -2.82
CA VAL A 230 14.35 28.97 -2.72
C VAL A 230 15.87 28.89 -2.93
N VAL A 231 16.37 29.55 -3.96
CA VAL A 231 17.81 29.61 -4.27
C VAL A 231 18.40 30.93 -3.78
N ARG A 232 19.56 30.88 -3.12
CA ARG A 232 20.34 32.00 -2.58
C ARG A 232 21.83 31.80 -2.88
N ASN A 233 22.21 32.13 -4.11
CA ASN A 233 23.60 32.22 -4.59
C ASN A 233 24.17 33.61 -4.37
#